data_AF-A0A066XFX3-F1
#
_entry.id   AF-A0A066XFX3-F1
#
_cell.length_a   1.000
_cell.length_b   1.000
_cell.length_c   1.000
_cell.angle_alpha   90.00
_cell.angle_beta   90.00
_cell.angle_gamma   90.00
#
_symmetry.space_group_name_H-M   'P 1'
#
loop_
_entity.id
_entity.type
_entity.pdbx_description
1 polymer ?
#
loop_
_entity_poly.entity_id
_entity_poly.type
_entity_poly.pdbx_seq_one_letter_code
_entity_poly.pdbx_strand_id
1 'polypeptide(L)'
;MPTFNALILEPATIEDILALTEVWFAAFAHDPEIARLWPDTPRVHAWWNDANRGDMLAKPFQRFIKVIDPSAADARGRPRIAAWAKWDTSMPARRGRRYPPWCGDMPAEVCDAFFDREERERERVMGKEKHYCELLFIRRRRVHRFGSFANGTEGTDLDTLVTHPDYQRRGAGSMLLKWGCELADENGVGAYVDASKAGKGLYERFGFVDKSEADAGEVASMARRRRS
;
A
#
# COMPACT_ATOMS: atom_id res chain seq x y z
N MET A 1 -33.46 4.71 16.36
CA MET A 1 -32.48 3.83 15.69
C MET A 1 -31.20 4.64 15.57
N PRO A 2 -30.04 4.16 16.04
CA PRO A 2 -28.79 4.87 15.76
C PRO A 2 -28.56 4.81 14.24
N THR A 3 -28.48 5.97 13.60
CA THR A 3 -28.05 6.10 12.22
C THR A 3 -26.62 5.57 12.14
N PHE A 4 -26.44 4.36 11.61
CA PHE A 4 -25.12 3.93 11.17
C PHE A 4 -24.75 4.81 9.97
N ASN A 5 -24.06 5.93 10.22
CA ASN A 5 -23.54 6.72 9.13
C ASN A 5 -22.54 5.86 8.36
N ALA A 6 -22.77 5.74 7.06
CA ALA A 6 -21.90 4.99 6.16
C ALA A 6 -20.52 5.65 6.10
N LEU A 7 -19.49 4.82 5.94
CA LEU A 7 -18.15 5.30 5.61
C LEU A 7 -18.17 6.02 4.25
N ILE A 8 -17.35 7.05 4.08
CA ILE A 8 -17.31 7.90 2.88
C ILE A 8 -15.93 7.80 2.24
N LEU A 9 -15.89 7.56 0.92
CA LEU A 9 -14.66 7.58 0.12
C LEU A 9 -14.42 9.01 -0.41
N GLU A 10 -13.21 9.52 -0.25
CA GLU A 10 -12.82 10.84 -0.80
C GLU A 10 -11.33 10.89 -1.17
N PRO A 11 -10.91 11.79 -2.08
CA PRO A 11 -9.49 12.07 -2.30
C PRO A 11 -8.81 12.56 -1.02
N ALA A 12 -7.59 12.10 -0.76
CA ALA A 12 -6.78 12.63 0.33
C ALA A 12 -6.06 13.92 -0.09
N THR A 13 -5.83 14.80 0.87
CA THR A 13 -5.11 16.07 0.67
C THR A 13 -3.84 16.12 1.53
N ILE A 14 -3.01 17.15 1.30
CA ILE A 14 -1.80 17.39 2.09
C ILE A 14 -2.08 17.65 3.59
N GLU A 15 -3.32 17.98 3.95
CA GLU A 15 -3.74 18.18 5.34
C GLU A 15 -4.01 16.85 6.05
N ASP A 16 -4.17 15.76 5.30
CA ASP A 16 -4.42 14.43 5.84
C ASP A 16 -3.14 13.70 6.23
N ILE A 17 -1.98 14.13 5.71
CA ILE A 17 -0.70 13.40 5.75
C ILE A 17 -0.38 12.83 7.14
N LEU A 18 -0.50 13.64 8.19
CA LEU A 18 -0.22 13.18 9.55
C LEU A 18 -1.16 12.05 9.96
N ALA A 19 -2.46 12.17 9.67
CA ALA A 19 -3.45 11.14 9.97
C ALA A 19 -3.26 9.87 9.09
N LEU A 20 -2.81 10.01 7.84
CA LEU A 20 -2.47 8.87 6.99
C LEU A 20 -1.32 8.05 7.59
N THR A 21 -0.27 8.73 8.07
CA THR A 21 0.88 8.11 8.75
C THR A 21 0.44 7.40 10.03
N GLU A 22 -0.39 8.03 10.86
CA GLU A 22 -0.93 7.38 12.07
C GLU A 22 -1.74 6.11 11.74
N VAL A 23 -2.59 6.16 10.70
CA VAL A 23 -3.36 4.98 10.26
C VAL A 23 -2.43 3.87 9.78
N TRP A 24 -1.33 4.20 9.10
CA TRP A 24 -0.34 3.24 8.64
C TRP A 24 0.34 2.53 9.82
N PHE A 25 0.86 3.28 10.79
CA PHE A 25 1.50 2.70 11.97
C PHE A 25 0.49 1.92 12.82
N ALA A 26 -0.74 2.40 12.98
CA ALA A 26 -1.78 1.66 13.68
C ALA A 26 -2.15 0.34 12.99
N ALA A 27 -2.17 0.31 11.65
CA ALA A 27 -2.45 -0.91 10.88
C ALA A 27 -1.35 -1.97 11.05
N PHE A 28 -0.09 -1.55 11.21
CA PHE A 28 1.08 -2.43 11.30
C PHE A 28 1.71 -2.56 12.70
N ALA A 29 1.12 -1.96 13.73
CA ALA A 29 1.66 -1.92 15.11
C ALA A 29 2.00 -3.29 15.72
N HIS A 30 1.45 -4.38 15.18
CA HIS A 30 1.68 -5.75 15.65
C HIS A 30 2.41 -6.64 14.64
N ASP A 31 3.00 -6.04 13.61
CA ASP A 31 3.77 -6.74 12.59
C ASP A 31 5.28 -6.56 12.83
N PRO A 32 5.98 -7.59 13.32
CA PRO A 32 7.40 -7.48 13.64
C PRO A 32 8.31 -7.35 12.41
N GLU A 33 7.88 -7.82 11.23
CA GLU A 33 8.68 -7.68 10.01
C GLU A 33 8.58 -6.26 9.47
N ILE A 34 7.38 -5.68 9.50
CA ILE A 34 7.19 -4.26 9.15
C ILE A 34 7.86 -3.36 10.17
N ALA A 35 7.74 -3.64 11.46
CA ALA A 35 8.43 -2.86 12.50
C ALA A 35 9.96 -2.95 12.40
N ARG A 36 10.50 -4.02 11.79
CA ARG A 36 11.94 -4.16 11.52
C ARG A 36 12.42 -3.29 10.36
N LEU A 37 11.57 -3.07 9.35
CA LEU A 37 11.87 -2.21 8.20
C LEU A 37 11.61 -0.73 8.53
N TRP A 38 10.47 -0.45 9.16
CA TRP A 38 9.99 0.87 9.52
C TRP A 38 9.64 0.90 11.01
N PRO A 39 10.63 1.08 11.90
CA PRO A 39 10.36 1.14 13.32
C PRO A 39 9.49 2.36 13.65
N ASP A 40 8.66 2.21 14.68
CA ASP A 40 7.76 3.25 15.17
C ASP A 40 8.55 4.31 15.97
N THR A 41 9.22 5.21 15.23
CA THR A 41 9.99 6.33 15.80
C THR A 41 9.54 7.66 15.20
N PRO A 42 9.69 8.78 15.94
CA PRO A 42 9.37 10.11 15.42
C PRO A 42 10.10 10.45 14.09
N ARG A 43 11.31 9.91 13.89
CA ARG A 43 12.08 10.14 12.66
C ARG A 43 11.48 9.40 11.47
N VAL A 44 11.01 8.17 11.66
CA VAL A 44 10.35 7.39 10.60
C VAL A 44 8.98 7.98 10.27
N HIS A 45 8.25 8.47 11.29
CA HIS A 45 7.01 9.24 11.09
C HIS A 45 7.25 10.49 10.25
N ALA A 46 8.23 11.31 10.61
CA ALA A 46 8.59 12.51 9.85
C ALA A 46 8.96 12.16 8.39
N TRP A 47 9.74 11.10 8.20
CA TRP A 47 10.10 10.61 6.88
C TRP A 47 8.89 10.19 6.04
N TRP A 48 7.93 9.45 6.62
CA TRP A 48 6.69 9.06 5.93
C TRP A 48 5.85 10.28 5.55
N ASN A 49 5.77 11.26 6.45
CA ASN A 49 5.05 12.51 6.19
C ASN A 49 5.67 13.28 5.01
N ASP A 50 7.00 13.42 4.99
CA ASP A 50 7.71 14.13 3.93
C ASP A 50 7.65 13.38 2.59
N ALA A 51 7.79 12.06 2.61
CA ALA A 51 7.69 11.21 1.43
C ALA A 51 6.30 11.32 0.78
N ASN A 52 5.23 11.11 1.56
CA ASN A 52 3.86 11.23 1.06
C ASN A 52 3.52 12.67 0.62
N ARG A 53 4.03 13.69 1.33
CA ARG A 53 3.88 15.10 0.91
C ARG A 53 4.51 15.34 -0.45
N GLY A 54 5.76 14.90 -0.62
CA GLY A 54 6.50 15.04 -1.87
C GLY A 54 5.78 14.36 -3.03
N ASP A 55 5.28 13.15 -2.80
CA ASP A 55 4.51 12.40 -3.79
C ASP A 55 3.20 13.11 -4.18
N MET A 56 2.40 13.57 -3.21
CA MET A 56 1.16 14.31 -3.48
C MET A 56 1.38 15.61 -4.28
N LEU A 57 2.52 16.28 -4.08
CA LEU A 57 2.84 17.55 -4.76
C LEU A 57 3.49 17.34 -6.14
N ALA A 58 4.36 16.34 -6.28
CA ALA A 58 5.21 16.18 -7.45
C ALA A 58 4.74 15.08 -8.42
N LYS A 59 3.91 14.13 -7.96
CA LYS A 59 3.53 12.94 -8.73
C LYS A 59 2.01 12.89 -8.92
N PRO A 60 1.44 13.65 -9.87
CA PRO A 60 -0.01 13.66 -10.11
C PRO A 60 -0.58 12.30 -10.56
N PHE A 61 0.27 11.38 -10.98
CA PHE A 61 -0.10 9.99 -11.30
C PHE A 61 -0.23 9.09 -10.07
N GLN A 62 0.20 9.54 -8.88
CA GLN A 62 -0.05 8.86 -7.62
C GLN A 62 -1.33 9.41 -6.99
N ARG A 63 -2.34 8.55 -6.91
CA ARG A 63 -3.68 8.90 -6.43
C ARG A 63 -3.82 8.44 -4.99
N PHE A 64 -4.00 9.38 -4.08
CA PHE A 64 -4.25 9.09 -2.68
C PHE A 64 -5.75 9.21 -2.42
N ILE A 65 -6.36 8.11 -1.97
CA ILE A 65 -7.78 8.00 -1.68
C ILE A 65 -7.92 7.57 -0.23
N LYS A 66 -8.85 8.16 0.51
CA LYS A 66 -9.12 7.83 1.90
C LYS A 66 -10.58 7.48 2.10
N VAL A 67 -10.84 6.76 3.18
CA VAL A 67 -12.17 6.46 3.68
C VAL A 67 -12.28 7.10 5.06
N ILE A 68 -13.29 7.96 5.24
CA ILE A 68 -13.57 8.62 6.50
C ILE A 68 -14.82 8.03 7.17
N ASP A 69 -14.84 8.11 8.50
CA ASP A 69 -16.03 7.90 9.32
C ASP A 69 -16.54 9.27 9.79
N PRO A 70 -17.64 9.79 9.23
CA PRO A 70 -18.18 11.10 9.62
C PRO A 70 -18.81 11.09 11.03
N SER A 71 -19.02 9.90 11.63
CA SER A 71 -19.57 9.78 12.98
C SER A 71 -18.51 9.81 14.08
N ALA A 72 -17.23 9.78 13.72
CA ALA A 72 -16.10 9.83 14.64
C ALA A 72 -15.19 11.02 14.30
N ALA A 73 -14.65 11.67 15.33
CA ALA A 73 -13.70 12.76 15.16
C ALA A 73 -12.28 12.34 15.58
N ASP A 74 -11.27 12.85 14.88
CA ASP A 74 -9.87 12.82 15.30
C ASP A 74 -9.61 13.87 16.40
N ALA A 75 -8.38 13.90 16.92
CA ALA A 75 -7.97 14.87 17.95
C ALA A 75 -8.08 16.34 17.51
N ARG A 76 -8.28 16.60 16.21
CA ARG A 76 -8.47 17.94 15.62
C ARG A 76 -9.93 18.25 15.30
N GLY A 77 -10.86 17.37 15.69
CA GLY A 77 -12.29 17.53 15.41
C GLY A 77 -12.70 17.21 13.98
N ARG A 78 -11.81 16.64 13.15
CA ARG A 78 -12.13 16.25 11.76
C ARG A 78 -12.66 14.81 11.71
N PRO A 79 -13.47 14.43 10.71
CA PRO A 79 -13.84 13.04 10.50
C PRO A 79 -12.65 12.10 10.54
N ARG A 80 -12.75 11.01 11.31
CA ARG A 80 -11.64 10.08 11.48
C ARG A 80 -11.39 9.31 10.18
N ILE A 81 -10.12 9.22 9.78
CA ILE A 81 -9.71 8.38 8.64
C ILE A 81 -9.75 6.91 9.09
N ALA A 82 -10.62 6.14 8.47
CA ALA A 82 -10.79 4.70 8.71
C ALA A 82 -9.78 3.86 7.92
N ALA A 83 -9.48 4.28 6.69
CA ALA A 83 -8.56 3.60 5.79
C ALA A 83 -8.03 4.58 4.75
N TRP A 84 -6.91 4.26 4.10
CA TRP A 84 -6.47 4.97 2.91
C TRP A 84 -5.66 4.07 2.00
N ALA A 85 -5.67 4.44 0.71
CA ALA A 85 -4.85 3.83 -0.31
C ALA A 85 -4.09 4.88 -1.10
N LYS A 86 -2.91 4.50 -1.56
CA LYS A 86 -2.20 5.15 -2.66
C LYS A 86 -2.35 4.22 -3.87
N TRP A 87 -2.42 4.80 -5.07
CA TRP A 87 -2.47 4.07 -6.34
C TRP A 87 -1.53 4.75 -7.33
N ASP A 88 -0.53 4.05 -7.85
CA ASP A 88 0.34 4.56 -8.91
C ASP A 88 -0.23 4.17 -10.27
N THR A 89 -0.56 5.20 -11.05
CA THR A 89 -1.13 5.06 -12.39
C THR A 89 -0.08 5.17 -13.51
N SER A 90 1.20 5.26 -13.14
CA SER A 90 2.34 5.37 -14.05
C SER A 90 3.22 4.12 -14.01
N MET A 91 3.82 3.80 -15.17
CA MET A 91 4.73 2.67 -15.31
C MET A 91 6.10 2.96 -14.64
N PRO A 92 6.84 1.91 -14.21
CA PRO A 92 8.16 2.04 -13.58
C PRO A 92 9.11 2.98 -14.30
N ALA A 93 9.21 2.83 -15.61
CA ALA A 93 10.09 3.64 -16.46
C ALA A 93 9.79 5.14 -16.46
N ARG A 94 8.61 5.58 -16.00
CA ARG A 94 8.18 7.00 -16.05
C ARG A 94 7.99 7.65 -14.68
N ARG A 95 7.84 6.86 -13.60
CA ARG A 95 7.53 7.39 -12.26
C ARG A 95 8.74 7.90 -11.47
N GLY A 96 9.96 7.54 -11.89
CA GLY A 96 11.20 7.87 -11.16
C GLY A 96 11.36 7.09 -9.85
N ARG A 97 12.27 7.55 -8.99
CA ARG A 97 12.50 6.89 -7.69
C ARG A 97 11.27 7.02 -6.80
N ARG A 98 10.83 5.91 -6.22
CA ARG A 98 9.60 5.87 -5.43
C ARG A 98 9.78 6.49 -4.05
N TYR A 99 10.83 6.11 -3.33
CA TYR A 99 11.10 6.61 -1.98
C TYR A 99 12.30 7.56 -1.94
N PRO A 100 12.25 8.61 -1.09
CA PRO A 100 13.44 9.37 -0.74
C PRO A 100 14.45 8.47 -0.01
N PRO A 101 15.71 8.89 0.16
CA PRO A 101 16.69 8.14 0.95
C PRO A 101 16.15 7.80 2.35
N TRP A 102 16.40 6.57 2.82
CA TRP A 102 15.99 6.12 4.14
C TRP A 102 16.61 7.00 5.23
N CYS A 103 15.84 7.30 6.28
CA CYS A 103 16.37 7.94 7.47
C CYS A 103 17.20 6.95 8.31
N GLY A 104 18.06 7.46 9.19
CA GLY A 104 19.01 6.65 9.96
C GLY A 104 18.40 5.65 10.96
N ASP A 105 17.09 5.72 11.19
CA ASP A 105 16.37 4.76 12.05
C ASP A 105 15.93 3.51 11.26
N MET A 106 16.02 3.53 9.93
CA MET A 106 15.63 2.41 9.05
C MET A 106 16.88 1.68 8.53
N PRO A 107 16.88 0.33 8.52
CA PRO A 107 17.97 -0.44 7.96
C PRO A 107 17.94 -0.39 6.42
N ALA A 108 18.62 0.61 5.84
CA ALA A 108 18.58 0.91 4.41
C ALA A 108 18.77 -0.31 3.50
N GLU A 109 19.81 -1.13 3.73
CA GLU A 109 20.09 -2.32 2.92
C GLU A 109 18.95 -3.35 2.96
N VAL A 110 18.28 -3.47 4.10
CA VAL A 110 17.15 -4.40 4.25
C VAL A 110 15.91 -3.84 3.56
N CYS A 111 15.65 -2.53 3.69
CA CYS A 111 14.55 -1.87 2.99
C CYS A 111 14.74 -1.99 1.47
N ASP A 112 15.95 -1.70 0.96
CA ASP A 112 16.27 -1.82 -0.46
C ASP A 112 16.10 -3.28 -0.93
N ALA A 113 16.64 -4.25 -0.20
CA ALA A 113 16.49 -5.67 -0.56
C ALA A 113 15.02 -6.15 -0.55
N PHE A 114 14.20 -5.66 0.38
CA PHE A 114 12.76 -5.93 0.40
C PHE A 114 12.11 -5.41 -0.89
N PHE A 115 12.37 -4.17 -1.28
CA PHE A 115 11.73 -3.60 -2.47
C PHE A 115 12.26 -4.10 -3.80
N ASP A 116 13.55 -4.41 -3.88
CA ASP A 116 14.11 -5.02 -5.07
C ASP A 116 13.46 -6.39 -5.34
N ARG A 117 13.06 -7.11 -4.28
CA ARG A 117 12.33 -8.37 -4.40
C ARG A 117 10.92 -8.17 -4.94
N GLU A 118 10.15 -7.27 -4.33
CA GLU A 118 8.77 -7.01 -4.78
C GLU A 118 8.75 -6.51 -6.25
N GLU A 119 9.75 -5.70 -6.64
CA GLU A 119 9.88 -5.24 -8.03
C GLU A 119 10.17 -6.37 -9.02
N ARG A 120 11.06 -7.31 -8.65
CA ARG A 120 11.32 -8.51 -9.47
C ARG A 120 10.08 -9.36 -9.64
N GLU A 121 9.29 -9.55 -8.57
CA GLU A 121 8.05 -10.30 -8.64
C GLU A 121 7.02 -9.62 -9.54
N ARG A 122 6.88 -8.30 -9.44
CA ARG A 122 6.03 -7.54 -10.36
C ARG A 122 6.48 -7.69 -11.80
N GLU A 123 7.76 -7.51 -12.09
CA GLU A 123 8.29 -7.66 -13.44
C GLU A 123 8.07 -9.09 -13.97
N ARG A 124 8.27 -10.11 -13.13
CA ARG A 124 8.00 -11.51 -13.48
C ARG A 124 6.53 -11.74 -13.82
N VAL A 125 5.61 -11.18 -13.04
CA VAL A 125 4.16 -11.42 -13.17
C VAL A 125 3.52 -10.59 -14.28
N MET A 126 3.89 -9.31 -14.38
CA MET A 126 3.26 -8.33 -15.27
C MET A 126 4.08 -8.03 -16.52
N GLY A 127 5.40 -8.25 -16.49
CA GLY A 127 6.31 -7.93 -17.58
C GLY A 127 6.16 -6.47 -18.02
N LYS A 128 5.97 -6.29 -19.34
CA LYS A 128 5.81 -4.98 -20.00
C LYS A 128 4.35 -4.54 -20.15
N GLU A 129 3.39 -5.32 -19.67
CA GLU A 129 1.98 -4.92 -19.76
C GLU A 129 1.73 -3.65 -18.94
N LYS A 130 0.90 -2.73 -19.44
CA LYS A 130 0.52 -1.56 -18.65
C LYS A 130 -0.41 -1.99 -17.51
N HIS A 131 -0.07 -1.62 -16.28
CA HIS A 131 -0.85 -1.93 -15.09
C HIS A 131 -0.71 -0.82 -14.05
N TYR A 132 -1.67 -0.80 -13.11
CA TYR A 132 -1.61 0.01 -11.91
C TYR A 132 -1.15 -0.85 -10.73
N CYS A 133 -0.44 -0.24 -9.79
CA CYS A 133 0.14 -0.96 -8.66
C CYS A 133 -0.51 -0.54 -7.35
N GLU A 134 -0.56 -1.48 -6.40
CA GLU A 134 -0.92 -1.29 -5.00
C GLU A 134 -0.17 -2.33 -4.13
N LEU A 135 0.04 -2.07 -2.84
CA LEU A 135 0.72 -2.91 -1.85
C LEU A 135 0.17 -2.72 -0.43
N LEU A 136 0.05 -3.86 0.25
CA LEU A 136 0.16 -4.10 1.69
C LEU A 136 -1.04 -3.82 2.63
N PHE A 137 -1.69 -4.92 3.00
CA PHE A 137 -2.39 -5.16 4.27
C PHE A 137 -1.73 -6.39 4.91
N ILE A 138 -1.07 -6.37 6.10
CA ILE A 138 -0.41 -7.56 6.73
C ILE A 138 -1.04 -7.94 8.08
N ARG A 139 -1.32 -9.26 8.29
CA ARG A 139 -1.34 -9.93 9.62
C ARG A 139 -1.04 -11.45 9.53
N ARG A 140 0.16 -11.87 9.97
CA ARG A 140 0.73 -13.21 10.41
C ARG A 140 0.38 -14.57 9.72
N ARG A 141 1.40 -15.44 9.46
CA ARG A 141 1.96 -16.52 10.37
C ARG A 141 3.25 -17.25 9.85
N ARG A 142 4.34 -17.20 10.64
CA ARG A 142 5.59 -18.05 10.77
C ARG A 142 6.66 -18.10 9.64
N VAL A 143 7.92 -17.95 10.07
CA VAL A 143 9.18 -17.64 9.36
C VAL A 143 9.97 -18.86 8.86
N HIS A 144 10.71 -18.72 7.74
CA HIS A 144 12.09 -19.23 7.53
C HIS A 144 13.00 -18.11 6.96
N ARG A 145 14.29 -18.16 7.34
CA ARG A 145 15.36 -17.14 7.17
C ARG A 145 15.88 -17.09 5.72
N PHE A 146 16.08 -15.90 5.14
CA PHE A 146 16.69 -15.73 3.81
C PHE A 146 18.08 -15.08 3.84
N GLY A 147 18.93 -15.56 2.92
CA GLY A 147 20.31 -15.14 2.68
C GLY A 147 20.44 -14.06 1.60
N SER A 148 21.57 -13.36 1.65
CA SER A 148 21.95 -12.18 0.88
C SER A 148 22.42 -12.52 -0.54
N PHE A 149 21.98 -11.75 -1.54
CA PHE A 149 22.76 -11.36 -2.73
C PHE A 149 22.24 -10.02 -3.28
N ALA A 150 23.15 -9.14 -3.70
CA ALA A 150 22.89 -7.77 -4.17
C ALA A 150 23.15 -7.63 -5.69
N ASN A 151 22.38 -6.73 -6.32
CA ASN A 151 22.73 -5.76 -7.39
C ASN A 151 21.54 -5.53 -8.34
N GLY A 152 21.11 -4.28 -8.51
CA GLY A 152 20.28 -3.86 -9.66
C GLY A 152 19.34 -2.69 -9.41
N THR A 153 19.77 -1.50 -9.80
CA THR A 153 18.98 -0.27 -9.95
C THR A 153 17.87 -0.39 -10.99
N GLU A 154 16.61 -0.10 -10.63
CA GLU A 154 15.62 0.74 -11.33
C GLU A 154 14.18 0.48 -10.82
N GLY A 155 13.58 1.50 -10.19
CA GLY A 155 12.13 1.74 -10.12
C GLY A 155 11.24 0.73 -9.40
N THR A 156 11.18 0.76 -8.06
CA THR A 156 10.34 -0.17 -7.26
C THR A 156 8.84 0.20 -7.23
N ASP A 157 7.98 -0.83 -7.17
CA ASP A 157 6.52 -0.76 -7.10
C ASP A 157 5.91 -0.89 -5.71
N LEU A 158 5.25 0.16 -5.20
CA LEU A 158 4.53 0.16 -3.92
C LEU A 158 3.51 1.27 -3.77
N ASP A 159 2.26 0.91 -3.51
CA ASP A 159 1.28 1.88 -3.04
C ASP A 159 0.45 1.34 -1.88
N THR A 160 0.55 1.96 -0.71
CA THR A 160 -0.13 1.50 0.51
C THR A 160 -1.64 1.27 0.34
N LEU A 161 -2.21 0.21 0.91
CA LEU A 161 -3.64 0.13 1.29
C LEU A 161 -3.80 -0.35 2.74
N VAL A 162 -4.15 0.58 3.63
CA VAL A 162 -4.26 0.29 5.07
C VAL A 162 -5.64 0.61 5.60
N THR A 163 -6.11 -0.21 6.54
CA THR A 163 -7.31 0.07 7.34
C THR A 163 -6.92 0.07 8.80
N HIS A 164 -7.29 1.13 9.51
CA HIS A 164 -7.11 1.25 10.95
C HIS A 164 -7.76 0.05 11.67
N PRO A 165 -7.15 -0.54 12.71
CA PRO A 165 -7.67 -1.73 13.40
C PRO A 165 -9.16 -1.63 13.80
N ASP A 166 -9.59 -0.50 14.36
CA ASP A 166 -11.00 -0.22 14.73
C ASP A 166 -12.01 -0.25 13.57
N TYR A 167 -11.52 -0.20 12.33
CA TYR A 167 -12.31 -0.12 11.10
C TYR A 167 -12.22 -1.37 10.23
N GLN A 168 -11.48 -2.38 10.67
CA GLN A 168 -11.36 -3.65 9.93
C GLN A 168 -12.70 -4.36 9.83
N ARG A 169 -12.90 -5.11 8.74
CA ARG A 169 -14.14 -5.87 8.45
C ARG A 169 -15.41 -5.01 8.39
N ARG A 170 -15.28 -3.70 8.12
CA ARG A 170 -16.39 -2.75 7.90
C ARG A 170 -16.49 -2.24 6.45
N GLY A 171 -15.76 -2.86 5.53
CA GLY A 171 -15.81 -2.53 4.09
C GLY A 171 -14.87 -1.42 3.61
N ALA A 172 -14.15 -0.73 4.50
CA ALA A 172 -13.27 0.38 4.13
C ALA A 172 -12.20 0.00 3.08
N GLY A 173 -11.46 -1.09 3.30
CA GLY A 173 -10.49 -1.59 2.33
C GLY A 173 -11.12 -2.02 1.00
N SER A 174 -12.36 -2.54 1.02
CA SER A 174 -13.08 -2.88 -0.21
C SER A 174 -13.50 -1.64 -1.00
N MET A 175 -13.83 -0.53 -0.34
CA MET A 175 -14.14 0.74 -1.03
C MET A 175 -12.91 1.28 -1.77
N LEU A 176 -11.74 1.24 -1.13
CA LEU A 176 -10.46 1.66 -1.71
C LEU A 176 -10.06 0.78 -2.90
N LEU A 177 -10.15 -0.54 -2.74
CA LEU A 177 -9.79 -1.48 -3.80
C LEU A 177 -10.74 -1.39 -5.00
N LYS A 178 -12.03 -1.20 -4.73
CA LYS A 178 -13.04 -0.98 -5.78
C LYS A 178 -12.67 0.22 -6.64
N TRP A 179 -12.36 1.36 -6.01
CA TRP A 179 -12.00 2.59 -6.71
C TRP A 179 -10.80 2.39 -7.66
N GLY A 180 -9.73 1.74 -7.19
CA GLY A 180 -8.55 1.50 -8.03
C GLY A 180 -8.80 0.51 -9.16
N CYS A 181 -9.59 -0.54 -8.91
CA CYS A 181 -9.97 -1.51 -9.94
C CYS A 181 -10.87 -0.89 -11.02
N GLU A 182 -11.83 -0.04 -10.64
CA GLU A 182 -12.68 0.69 -11.58
C GLU A 182 -11.84 1.63 -12.45
N LEU A 183 -10.91 2.37 -11.83
CA LEU A 183 -9.97 3.20 -12.59
C LEU A 183 -9.09 2.39 -13.55
N ALA A 184 -8.62 1.20 -13.14
CA ALA A 184 -7.86 0.31 -14.01
C ALA A 184 -8.70 -0.20 -15.20
N ASP A 185 -9.96 -0.58 -14.94
CA ASP A 185 -10.90 -1.04 -15.96
C ASP A 185 -11.23 0.07 -16.96
N GLU A 186 -11.52 1.29 -16.49
CA GLU A 186 -11.77 2.47 -17.32
C GLU A 186 -10.60 2.78 -18.27
N ASN A 187 -9.37 2.55 -17.80
CA ASN A 187 -8.16 2.78 -18.58
C ASN A 187 -7.71 1.56 -19.40
N GLY A 188 -8.45 0.45 -19.35
CA GLY A 188 -8.14 -0.78 -20.09
C GLY A 188 -6.83 -1.45 -19.66
N VAL A 189 -6.43 -1.28 -18.39
CA VAL A 189 -5.17 -1.81 -17.84
C VAL A 189 -5.40 -2.88 -16.78
N GLY A 190 -4.38 -3.68 -16.51
CA GLY A 190 -4.38 -4.59 -15.35
C GLY A 190 -4.09 -3.87 -14.03
N ALA A 191 -4.15 -4.61 -12.94
CA ALA A 191 -3.66 -4.18 -11.64
C ALA A 191 -2.77 -5.27 -11.02
N TYR A 192 -1.76 -4.85 -10.28
CA TYR A 192 -0.84 -5.73 -9.57
C TYR A 192 -0.76 -5.33 -8.11
N VAL A 193 -0.75 -6.32 -7.23
CA VAL A 193 -0.52 -6.09 -5.80
C VAL A 193 0.37 -7.14 -5.20
N ASP A 194 1.24 -6.73 -4.28
CA ASP A 194 1.78 -7.66 -3.30
C ASP A 194 0.94 -7.62 -2.02
N ALA A 195 0.16 -8.69 -1.87
CA ALA A 195 -0.80 -8.86 -0.80
C ALA A 195 -0.17 -9.67 0.33
N SER A 196 -0.42 -9.34 1.60
CA SER A 196 -0.16 -10.37 2.61
C SER A 196 -1.12 -11.54 2.47
N LYS A 197 -0.77 -12.65 3.10
CA LYS A 197 -1.68 -13.79 3.32
C LYS A 197 -3.05 -13.39 3.90
N ALA A 198 -3.11 -12.42 4.80
CA ALA A 198 -4.37 -11.95 5.39
C ALA A 198 -5.18 -11.05 4.43
N GLY A 199 -4.49 -10.30 3.58
CA GLY A 199 -5.10 -9.44 2.56
C GLY A 199 -5.57 -10.22 1.34
N LYS A 200 -4.93 -11.35 1.01
CA LYS A 200 -5.18 -12.16 -0.19
C LYS A 200 -6.66 -12.38 -0.49
N GLY A 201 -7.45 -12.83 0.50
CA GLY A 201 -8.87 -13.09 0.31
C GLY A 201 -9.69 -11.86 -0.05
N LEU A 202 -9.26 -10.65 0.33
CA LEU A 202 -9.87 -9.40 -0.16
C LEU A 202 -9.60 -9.23 -1.66
N TYR A 203 -8.35 -9.35 -2.09
CA TYR A 203 -7.97 -9.17 -3.49
C TYR A 203 -8.60 -10.23 -4.41
N GLU A 204 -8.70 -11.48 -3.98
CA GLU A 204 -9.37 -12.54 -4.77
C GLU A 204 -10.82 -12.18 -5.12
N ARG A 205 -11.56 -11.54 -4.20
CA ARG A 205 -12.93 -11.07 -4.46
C ARG A 205 -13.02 -9.98 -5.52
N PHE A 206 -11.92 -9.27 -5.78
CA PHE A 206 -11.83 -8.23 -6.82
C PHE A 206 -11.22 -8.76 -8.14
N GLY A 207 -11.01 -10.08 -8.25
CA GLY A 207 -10.53 -10.74 -9.45
C GLY A 207 -9.01 -10.79 -9.57
N PHE A 208 -8.28 -10.53 -8.48
CA PHE A 208 -6.85 -10.79 -8.44
C PHE A 208 -6.59 -12.29 -8.29
N VAL A 209 -5.56 -12.77 -8.97
CA VAL A 209 -5.11 -14.15 -8.93
C VAL A 209 -3.70 -14.18 -8.35
N ASP A 210 -3.47 -15.06 -7.39
CA ASP A 210 -2.14 -15.31 -6.85
C ASP A 210 -1.21 -15.91 -7.91
N LYS A 211 -0.07 -15.25 -8.14
CA LYS A 211 0.98 -15.63 -9.09
C LYS A 211 2.29 -15.95 -8.40
N SER A 212 2.29 -16.03 -7.08
CA SER A 212 3.46 -16.32 -6.27
C SER A 212 4.06 -17.68 -6.60
N GLU A 213 5.38 -17.78 -6.56
CA GLU A 213 6.08 -19.06 -6.64
C GLU A 213 5.91 -19.86 -5.33
N ALA A 214 6.17 -21.16 -5.38
CA ALA A 214 5.91 -22.07 -4.26
C ALA A 214 6.71 -21.71 -2.98
N ASP A 215 7.79 -20.94 -3.10
CA ASP A 215 8.70 -20.49 -2.05
C ASP A 215 8.70 -18.96 -1.84
N ALA A 216 7.73 -18.24 -2.42
CA ALA A 216 7.62 -16.78 -2.40
C ALA A 216 7.31 -16.14 -1.01
N GLY A 217 7.54 -16.84 0.10
CA GLY A 217 7.50 -16.26 1.45
C GLY A 217 6.10 -15.85 1.95
N GLU A 218 6.03 -14.71 2.64
CA GLU A 218 4.82 -14.22 3.35
C GLU A 218 3.96 -13.23 2.54
N VAL A 219 4.48 -12.81 1.39
CA VAL A 219 3.86 -11.81 0.52
C VAL A 219 3.47 -12.51 -0.78
N ALA A 220 2.21 -12.38 -1.16
CA ALA A 220 1.64 -12.98 -2.34
C ALA A 220 1.59 -11.95 -3.48
N SER A 221 2.28 -12.25 -4.58
CA SER A 221 2.30 -11.44 -5.79
C SER A 221 1.04 -11.74 -6.60
N MET A 222 0.04 -10.87 -6.51
CA MET A 222 -1.28 -11.07 -7.09
C MET A 222 -1.51 -10.12 -8.27
N ALA A 223 -2.09 -10.65 -9.34
CA ALA A 223 -2.38 -9.88 -10.54
C ALA A 223 -3.85 -10.00 -10.95
N ARG A 224 -4.42 -8.87 -11.34
CA ARG A 224 -5.71 -8.73 -12.01
C ARG A 224 -5.44 -8.31 -13.45
N ARG A 225 -5.71 -9.19 -14.42
CA ARG A 225 -5.55 -8.85 -15.83
C ARG A 225 -6.62 -7.84 -16.26
N ARG A 226 -6.32 -7.06 -17.31
CA ARG A 226 -7.30 -6.16 -17.94
C ARG A 226 -8.56 -6.94 -18.30
N ARG A 227 -9.74 -6.35 -18.07
CA ARG A 227 -10.98 -6.92 -18.58
C ARG A 227 -11.02 -6.73 -20.10
N SER A 228 -11.33 -7.80 -20.82
CA SER A 228 -11.54 -7.82 -22.27
C SER A 228 -12.84 -7.13 -22.65
#